data_AF-A0A844YZB5-F1
#
_entry.id   AF-A0A844YZB5-F1
#
_cell.length_a   1.000
_cell.length_b   1.000
_cell.length_c   1.000
_cell.angle_alpha   90.00
_cell.angle_beta   90.00
_cell.angle_gamma   90.00
#
_symmetry.space_group_name_H-M   'P 1'
#
loop_
_entity.id
_entity.type
_entity.pdbx_description
1 polymer ?
#
loop_
_entity_poly.entity_id
_entity_poly.type
_entity_poly.pdbx_seq_one_letter_code
_entity_poly.pdbx_strand_id
1 'polypeptide(L)' 'MSAQIVSFDVEKASRYIERVFKGYLMDPADTDFQKGYLAALLDLYTEGLGKGLDDDRITILQRQTRHD' A
#
# COMPACT_ATOMS: atom_id res chain seq x y z
N MET A 1 -23.92 24.69 -1.68
CA MET A 1 -23.32 23.71 -0.74
C MET A 1 -21.82 23.75 -0.95
N SER A 2 -21.06 24.22 0.03
CA SER A 2 -19.60 24.13 -0.01
C SER A 2 -19.19 22.66 0.12
N ALA A 3 -18.44 22.15 -0.85
CA ALA A 3 -17.83 20.83 -0.72
C ALA A 3 -16.93 20.85 0.52
N GLN A 4 -17.21 20.00 1.49
CA GLN A 4 -16.39 19.86 2.69
C GLN A 4 -15.10 19.19 2.24
N ILE A 5 -14.06 19.99 1.97
CA ILE A 5 -12.74 19.48 1.62
C ILE A 5 -12.20 18.81 2.88
N VAL A 6 -12.28 17.48 2.93
CA VAL A 6 -11.60 16.68 3.95
C VAL A 6 -10.11 16.80 3.63
N SER A 7 -9.35 17.51 4.46
CA SER A 7 -7.90 17.55 4.32
C SER A 7 -7.34 16.17 4.66
N PHE A 8 -6.78 15.51 3.66
CA PHE A 8 -6.16 14.20 3.81
C PHE A 8 -4.69 14.38 4.20
N ASP A 9 -4.31 13.86 5.36
CA ASP A 9 -2.92 13.86 5.84
C ASP A 9 -2.15 12.70 5.21
N VAL A 10 -1.52 13.00 4.08
CA VAL A 10 -0.71 12.07 3.27
C VAL A 10 0.42 11.45 4.08
N GLU A 11 1.08 12.22 4.96
CA GLU A 11 2.20 11.72 5.76
C GLU A 11 1.72 10.71 6.81
N LYS A 12 0.61 11.02 7.48
CA LYS A 12 -0.01 10.12 8.44
C LYS A 12 -0.49 8.84 7.75
N ALA A 13 -1.14 8.92 6.60
CA ALA A 13 -1.58 7.76 5.83
C ALA A 13 -0.40 6.88 5.38
N SER A 14 0.66 7.50 4.85
CA SER A 14 1.87 6.80 4.40
C SER A 14 2.47 5.94 5.52
N ARG A 15 2.59 6.48 6.74
CA ARG A 15 3.15 5.76 7.89
C ARG A 15 2.34 4.52 8.28
N TYR A 16 1.01 4.57 8.18
CA TYR A 16 0.18 3.40 8.48
C TYR A 16 0.28 2.34 7.40
N ILE A 17 0.29 2.73 6.13
CA ILE A 17 0.44 1.82 5.00
C ILE A 17 1.81 1.12 5.04
N GLU A 18 2.89 1.86 5.30
CA GLU A 18 4.23 1.29 5.47
C GLU A 18 4.31 0.28 6.63
N ARG A 19 3.54 0.50 7.71
CA ARG A 19 3.47 -0.46 8.82
C ARG A 19 2.79 -1.76 8.39
N VAL A 20 1.75 -1.67 7.56
CA VAL A 20 1.07 -2.84 6.99
C VAL A 20 2.02 -3.60 6.06
N PHE A 21 2.74 -2.91 5.19
CA PHE A 21 3.75 -3.50 4.30
C PHE A 21 4.84 -4.24 5.08
N LYS A 22 5.35 -3.66 6.16
CA LYS A 22 6.29 -4.35 7.05
C LYS A 22 5.70 -5.63 7.65
N GLY A 23 4.41 -5.60 7.99
CA GLY A 23 3.68 -6.80 8.43
C GLY A 23 3.73 -7.90 7.38
N TYR A 24 3.33 -7.60 6.15
CA TYR A 24 3.32 -8.57 5.04
C TYR A 24 4.71 -9.07 4.64
N LEU A 25 5.76 -8.27 4.82
CA LEU A 25 7.13 -8.73 4.60
C LEU A 25 7.62 -9.72 5.66
N MET A 26 7.13 -9.59 6.90
CA MET A 26 7.49 -10.49 8.00
C MET A 26 6.61 -11.75 8.03
N ASP A 27 5.34 -11.61 7.62
CA ASP A 27 4.34 -12.66 7.60
C ASP A 27 3.54 -12.56 6.28
N PRO A 28 3.95 -13.31 5.25
CA PRO A 28 3.37 -13.20 3.91
C PRO A 28 1.87 -13.46 3.84
N ALA A 29 1.21 -12.89 2.84
CA ALA A 29 -0.22 -13.11 2.61
C ALA A 29 -0.51 -14.54 2.14
N ASP A 30 -1.28 -15.28 2.92
CA ASP A 30 -1.63 -16.69 2.65
C ASP A 30 -2.93 -16.86 1.87
N THR A 31 -3.75 -15.81 1.76
CA THR A 31 -5.05 -15.85 1.08
C THR A 31 -5.12 -14.87 -0.08
N ASP A 32 -5.91 -15.19 -1.10
CA ASP A 32 -6.12 -14.31 -2.26
C ASP A 32 -6.76 -12.98 -1.85
N PHE A 33 -7.61 -12.99 -0.82
CA PHE A 33 -8.15 -11.77 -0.23
C PHE A 33 -7.05 -10.86 0.34
N GLN A 34 -6.12 -11.41 1.11
CA GLN A 34 -5.00 -10.65 1.67
C GLN A 34 -4.06 -10.12 0.57
N LYS A 35 -3.81 -10.91 -0.47
CA LYS A 35 -3.01 -10.48 -1.63
C LYS A 35 -3.68 -9.33 -2.37
N GLY A 36 -5.00 -9.42 -2.61
CA GLY A 36 -5.78 -8.34 -3.22
C GLY A 36 -5.81 -7.07 -2.37
N TYR A 37 -5.94 -7.21 -1.05
CA TYR A 37 -5.85 -6.08 -0.12
C TYR A 37 -4.48 -5.41 -0.16
N LEU A 38 -3.40 -6.21 -0.14
CA LEU A 38 -2.04 -5.70 -0.27
C LEU A 38 -1.81 -4.99 -1.61
N ALA A 39 -2.36 -5.53 -2.71
CA ALA A 39 -2.27 -4.90 -4.03
C ALA A 39 -2.92 -3.51 -4.03
N ALA A 40 -4.14 -3.39 -3.50
CA ALA A 40 -4.85 -2.12 -3.41
C ALA A 40 -4.10 -1.09 -2.54
N LEU A 41 -3.46 -1.53 -1.46
CA LEU A 41 -2.63 -0.66 -0.62
C LEU A 41 -1.35 -0.20 -1.33
N LEU A 42 -0.73 -1.07 -2.13
CA LEU A 42 0.43 -0.70 -2.95
C LEU A 42 0.05 0.37 -3.96
N ASP A 43 -1.05 0.18 -4.70
CA ASP A 43 -1.52 1.15 -5.68
C ASP A 43 -1.85 2.50 -5.01
N LEU A 44 -2.51 2.47 -3.85
CA LEU A 44 -2.76 3.68 -3.05
C LEU A 44 -1.45 4.36 -2.64
N TYR A 45 -0.46 3.60 -2.17
CA TYR A 45 0.82 4.15 -1.72
C TYR A 45 1.59 4.77 -2.89
N THR A 46 1.66 4.09 -4.03
CA THR A 46 2.51 4.50 -5.15
C THR A 46 1.83 5.56 -6.01
N GLU A 47 0.57 5.34 -6.39
CA GLU A 47 -0.17 6.24 -7.27
C GLU A 47 -0.93 7.29 -6.46
N GLY A 48 -1.67 6.86 -5.44
CA GLY A 48 -2.53 7.75 -4.66
C GLY A 48 -1.75 8.74 -3.79
N LEU A 49 -0.58 8.35 -3.27
CA LEU A 49 0.29 9.20 -2.43
C LEU A 49 1.56 9.68 -3.15
N GLY A 50 1.77 9.29 -4.41
CA GLY A 50 2.93 9.67 -5.21
C GLY A 50 4.26 9.16 -4.66
N LYS A 51 4.27 8.00 -3.99
CA LYS A 51 5.51 7.39 -3.46
C LYS A 51 6.16 6.52 -4.53
N GLY A 52 7.46 6.70 -4.76
CA GLY A 52 8.19 5.99 -5.81
C GLY A 52 8.31 4.48 -5.57
N LEU A 53 8.49 3.73 -6.67
CA LEU A 53 8.74 2.28 -6.67
C LEU A 53 10.20 1.92 -6.36
N ASP A 54 11.06 2.91 -6.15
CA ASP A 54 12.51 2.73 -5.96
C ASP A 54 12.89 2.12 -4.59
N ASP A 55 11.90 1.63 -3.82
CA ASP A 55 12.13 0.87 -2.60
C ASP A 55 12.03 -0.64 -2.91
N ASP A 56 13.14 -1.35 -2.69
CA ASP A 56 13.24 -2.81 -2.85
C ASP A 56 12.10 -3.56 -2.14
N ARG A 57 11.59 -3.03 -1.02
CA ARG A 57 10.47 -3.61 -0.27
C ARG A 57 9.17 -3.57 -1.07
N ILE A 58 8.91 -2.49 -1.79
CA ILE A 58 7.73 -2.32 -2.63
C ILE A 58 7.80 -3.29 -3.81
N THR A 59 8.98 -3.46 -4.40
CA THR A 59 9.20 -4.45 -5.47
C THR A 59 8.93 -5.89 -5.00
N ILE A 60 9.37 -6.25 -3.78
CA ILE A 60 9.10 -7.57 -3.20
C ILE A 60 7.59 -7.78 -3.02
N LEU A 61 6.89 -6.80 -2.47
CA LEU A 61 5.45 -6.90 -2.22
C LEU A 61 4.65 -6.97 -3.52
N GLN A 62 5.04 -6.24 -4.57
CA GLN A 62 4.40 -6.35 -5.89
C GLN A 62 4.48 -7.76 -6.48
N ARG A 63 5.58 -8.48 -6.25
CA ARG A 63 5.72 -9.87 -6.71
C ARG A 63 4.80 -10.81 -5.95
N GLN A 64 4.57 -10.57 -4.66
CA GLN A 64 3.67 -11.39 -3.84
C GLN A 64 2.20 -11.22 -4.23
N THR A 65 1.83 -10.05 -4.78
CA THR A 65 0.46 -9.73 -5.15
C THR A 65 0.14 -10.00 -6.62
N ARG A 66 1.12 -9.92 -7.52
CA ARG A 66 0.95 -10.17 -8.95
C ARG A 66 1.44 -11.58 -9.28
N HIS A 67 0.60 -12.56 -9.00
CA HIS A 67 0.69 -13.91 -9.55
C HIS A 67 -0.45 -14.10 -10.54
N ASP A 68 -0.14 -13.91 -11.82
CA ASP A 68 -0.78 -14.62 -12.93
C ASP A 68 0.21 -15.70 -13.41
#